data_AF-A0A3M1FCW2-F1
#
_entry.id   AF-A0A3M1FCW2-F1
#
_cell.length_a   1.000
_cell.length_b   1.000
_cell.length_c   1.000
_cell.angle_alpha   90.00
_cell.angle_beta   90.00
_cell.angle_gamma   90.00
#
_symmetry.space_group_name_H-M   'P 1'
#
loop_
_entity.id
_entity.type
_entity.pdbx_description
1 polymer ?
#
loop_
_entity_poly.entity_id
_entity_poly.type
_entity_poly.pdbx_seq_one_letter_code
_entity_poly.pdbx_strand_id
1 'polypeptide(L)'
;MKRKYKPKVSKITKQQKLTGILGLFIISIMVLSALNFYDTSEKDNEYTYQGKKFIRTENNLWTTYLPNKQLTIISNPKDLENISINYIPLNILNSMQKIYLSINPKDRNQEALYELKRNIPLSPLVVTACYEDNELCTELPLKSCEDATDNIGVILLKESNLTKVEFKNNCLTIQGKELVKLVDKITLQQI
;
A
#
# COMPACT_ATOMS: atom_id res chain seq x y z
N MET A 1 0.83 -98.65 22.62
CA MET A 1 1.42 -97.32 22.89
C MET A 1 0.73 -96.27 22.01
N LYS A 2 -0.09 -95.37 22.59
CA LYS A 2 -0.72 -94.25 21.85
C LYS A 2 0.10 -92.98 22.10
N ARG A 3 0.76 -92.43 21.06
CA ARG A 3 1.47 -91.14 21.15
C ARG A 3 0.45 -90.01 21.12
N LYS A 4 0.38 -89.24 22.21
CA LYS A 4 -0.45 -88.02 22.30
C LYS A 4 0.20 -86.89 21.51
N TYR A 5 -0.53 -86.36 20.53
CA TYR A 5 -0.15 -85.17 19.77
C TYR A 5 -0.40 -83.91 20.61
N LYS A 6 0.61 -83.05 20.78
CA LYS A 6 0.47 -81.72 21.40
C LYS A 6 0.45 -80.66 20.30
N PRO A 7 -0.58 -79.79 20.22
CA PRO A 7 -0.59 -78.71 19.24
C PRO A 7 0.42 -77.62 19.61
N LYS A 8 1.11 -77.12 18.58
CA LYS A 8 2.11 -76.05 18.67
C LYS A 8 1.37 -74.70 18.68
N VAL A 9 1.35 -74.03 19.83
CA VAL A 9 0.76 -72.69 19.97
C VAL A 9 1.58 -71.70 19.15
N SER A 10 0.99 -71.16 18.08
CA SER A 10 1.63 -70.18 17.20
C SER A 10 1.77 -68.84 17.94
N LYS A 11 3.01 -68.43 18.20
CA LYS A 11 3.34 -67.06 18.64
C LYS A 11 3.03 -66.10 17.49
N ILE A 12 1.83 -65.53 17.48
CA ILE A 12 1.46 -64.42 16.60
C ILE A 12 2.22 -63.16 17.07
N THR A 13 3.46 -63.06 16.60
CA THR A 13 4.04 -61.93 15.86
C THR A 13 3.75 -60.50 16.35
N LYS A 14 4.54 -60.06 17.36
CA LYS A 14 4.76 -58.62 17.69
C LYS A 14 5.10 -57.76 16.47
N GLN A 15 5.72 -58.33 15.42
CA GLN A 15 6.11 -57.63 14.19
C GLN A 15 4.92 -57.19 13.31
N GLN A 16 3.77 -57.87 13.38
CA GLN A 16 2.60 -57.51 12.56
C GLN A 16 1.88 -56.26 13.09
N LYS A 17 1.91 -56.02 14.42
CA LYS A 17 1.34 -54.81 15.03
C LYS A 17 2.14 -53.56 14.68
N LEU A 18 3.46 -53.67 14.52
CA LEU A 18 4.34 -52.54 14.17
C LEU A 18 4.09 -52.05 12.73
N THR A 19 3.89 -52.98 11.80
CA THR A 19 3.67 -52.65 10.37
C THR A 19 2.35 -51.89 10.17
N GLY A 20 1.31 -52.23 10.94
CA GLY A 20 0.03 -51.50 10.91
C GLY A 20 0.13 -50.07 11.46
N ILE A 21 0.91 -49.85 12.53
CA ILE A 21 1.14 -48.52 13.11
C ILE A 21 1.91 -47.63 12.13
N LEU A 22 2.92 -48.20 11.45
CA LEU A 22 3.70 -47.47 10.46
C LEU A 22 2.84 -47.02 9.26
N GLY A 23 1.95 -47.90 8.77
CA GLY A 23 1.02 -47.57 7.69
C GLY A 23 0.01 -46.47 8.07
N LEU A 24 -0.55 -46.55 9.27
CA LEU A 24 -1.48 -45.54 9.78
C LEU A 24 -0.81 -44.17 9.98
N PHE A 25 0.46 -44.17 10.37
CA PHE A 25 1.26 -42.95 10.48
C PHE A 25 1.48 -42.28 9.11
N ILE A 26 1.82 -43.05 8.07
CA ILE A 26 2.00 -42.52 6.71
C ILE A 26 0.68 -41.95 6.15
N ILE A 27 -0.44 -42.66 6.34
CA ILE A 27 -1.76 -42.19 5.90
C ILE A 27 -2.14 -40.90 6.64
N SER A 28 -1.87 -40.82 7.95
CA SER A 28 -2.11 -39.62 8.75
C SER A 28 -1.31 -38.43 8.21
N ILE A 29 -0.03 -38.61 7.88
CA ILE A 29 0.80 -37.55 7.27
C ILE A 29 0.23 -37.09 5.93
N MET A 30 -0.25 -38.01 5.09
CA MET A 30 -0.85 -37.65 3.79
C MET A 30 -2.14 -36.84 3.96
N VAL A 31 -2.99 -37.20 4.93
CA VAL A 31 -4.22 -36.47 5.25
C VAL A 31 -3.90 -35.10 5.86
N LEU A 32 -2.98 -35.02 6.82
CA LEU A 32 -2.51 -33.76 7.41
C LEU A 32 -1.88 -32.83 6.37
N SER A 33 -1.17 -33.38 5.38
CA SER A 33 -0.59 -32.61 4.28
C SER A 33 -1.66 -32.02 3.36
N ALA A 34 -2.76 -32.75 3.12
CA ALA A 34 -3.89 -32.24 2.35
C ALA A 34 -4.71 -31.19 3.12
N LEU A 35 -4.80 -31.32 4.44
CA LEU A 35 -5.52 -30.37 5.29
C LEU A 35 -4.74 -29.06 5.50
N ASN A 36 -3.40 -29.08 5.49
CA ASN A 36 -2.57 -27.87 5.53
C ASN A 36 -2.63 -27.01 4.24
N PHE A 37 -3.28 -27.48 3.19
CA PHE A 37 -3.50 -26.68 1.98
C PHE A 37 -4.78 -25.83 2.04
N TYR A 38 -5.66 -26.09 3.01
CA TYR A 38 -6.94 -25.39 3.17
C TYR A 38 -6.94 -24.36 4.30
N ASP A 39 -5.86 -24.24 5.08
CA ASP A 39 -5.73 -23.21 6.11
C ASP A 39 -5.23 -21.89 5.49
N THR A 40 -6.19 -21.12 4.99
CA THR A 40 -6.37 -19.70 5.34
C THR A 40 -5.11 -18.86 5.55
N SER A 41 -4.27 -18.77 4.53
CA SER A 41 -3.57 -17.51 4.32
C SER A 41 -4.54 -16.53 3.65
N GLU A 42 -5.44 -15.92 4.43
CA GLU A 42 -5.79 -14.50 4.20
C GLU A 42 -4.47 -13.74 4.29
N LYS A 43 -3.65 -13.83 3.24
CA LYS A 43 -2.57 -12.88 3.04
C LYS A 43 -3.30 -11.56 2.90
N ASP A 44 -2.85 -10.55 3.63
CA ASP A 44 -3.21 -9.13 3.49
C ASP A 44 -2.87 -8.59 2.08
N ASN A 45 -3.37 -9.27 1.06
CA ASN A 45 -3.19 -9.02 -0.36
C ASN A 45 -4.43 -8.36 -0.93
N GLU A 46 -5.53 -8.31 -0.17
CA GLU A 46 -6.76 -7.66 -0.58
C GLU A 46 -7.32 -6.83 0.57
N TYR A 47 -7.86 -5.65 0.26
CA TYR A 47 -8.53 -4.80 1.23
C TYR A 47 -9.63 -4.00 0.57
N THR A 48 -10.77 -3.83 1.23
CA THR A 48 -11.89 -3.05 0.68
C THR A 48 -11.97 -1.69 1.37
N TYR A 49 -11.69 -0.63 0.62
CA TYR A 49 -11.80 0.76 1.07
C TYR A 49 -12.96 1.43 0.34
N GLN A 50 -13.95 1.95 1.07
CA GLN A 50 -15.15 2.61 0.51
C GLN A 50 -15.84 1.80 -0.60
N GLY A 51 -15.92 0.47 -0.43
CA GLY A 51 -16.53 -0.44 -1.40
C GLY A 51 -15.67 -0.72 -2.65
N LYS A 52 -14.44 -0.22 -2.71
CA LYS A 52 -13.46 -0.52 -3.76
C LYS A 52 -12.46 -1.55 -3.26
N LYS A 53 -12.27 -2.62 -4.02
CA LYS A 53 -11.30 -3.67 -3.73
C LYS A 53 -9.91 -3.24 -4.19
N PHE A 54 -8.97 -3.15 -3.25
CA PHE A 54 -7.55 -2.97 -3.49
C PHE A 54 -6.87 -4.33 -3.44
N ILE A 55 -5.95 -4.56 -4.37
CA ILE A 55 -5.15 -5.79 -4.46
C ILE A 55 -3.68 -5.39 -4.37
N ARG A 56 -2.93 -6.04 -3.48
CA ARG A 56 -1.50 -5.88 -3.33
C ARG A 56 -0.78 -6.65 -4.44
N THR A 57 0.07 -5.94 -5.16
CA THR A 57 0.92 -6.46 -6.23
C THR A 57 2.22 -7.04 -5.68
N GLU A 58 2.96 -7.79 -6.50
CA GLU A 58 4.26 -8.37 -6.14
C GLU A 58 5.30 -7.28 -5.74
N ASN A 59 5.15 -6.06 -6.26
CA ASN A 59 6.01 -4.92 -5.95
C ASN A 59 5.59 -4.16 -4.69
N ASN A 60 4.73 -4.74 -3.83
CA ASN A 60 4.16 -4.11 -2.64
C ASN A 60 3.30 -2.86 -2.90
N LEU A 61 2.83 -2.65 -4.13
CA LEU A 61 1.88 -1.57 -4.45
C LEU A 61 0.45 -2.06 -4.30
N TRP A 62 -0.45 -1.18 -3.86
CA TRP A 62 -1.88 -1.46 -3.78
C TRP A 62 -2.60 -0.86 -4.98
N THR A 63 -3.29 -1.71 -5.73
CA THR A 63 -3.97 -1.32 -6.97
C THR A 63 -5.47 -1.53 -6.84
N THR A 64 -6.25 -0.57 -7.35
CA THR A 64 -7.69 -0.74 -7.59
C THR A 64 -8.05 -0.30 -9.01
N TYR A 65 -9.13 -0.84 -9.55
CA TYR A 65 -9.63 -0.52 -10.88
C TYR A 65 -10.91 0.31 -10.75
N LEU A 66 -10.82 1.57 -11.17
CA LEU A 66 -11.97 2.46 -11.31
C LEU A 66 -12.47 2.41 -12.77
N PRO A 67 -13.72 2.80 -13.06
CA PRO A 67 -14.29 2.69 -14.41
C PRO A 67 -13.41 3.27 -15.53
N ASN A 68 -12.68 4.36 -15.24
CA ASN A 68 -11.91 5.10 -16.24
C ASN A 68 -10.39 5.10 -16.01
N LYS A 69 -9.90 4.51 -14.91
CA LYS A 69 -8.47 4.48 -14.59
C LYS A 69 -8.10 3.38 -13.61
N GLN A 70 -6.89 2.90 -13.70
CA GLN A 70 -6.24 2.17 -12.61
C GLN A 70 -5.69 3.17 -11.60
N LEU A 71 -5.97 2.96 -10.32
CA LEU A 71 -5.35 3.71 -9.23
C LEU A 71 -4.35 2.80 -8.51
N THR A 72 -3.13 3.30 -8.34
CA THR A 72 -2.05 2.58 -7.64
C THR A 72 -1.47 3.47 -6.56
N ILE A 73 -1.49 3.00 -5.31
CA ILE A 73 -0.88 3.67 -4.16
C ILE A 73 0.20 2.77 -3.54
N ILE A 74 1.15 3.36 -2.83
CA ILE A 74 2.23 2.61 -2.17
C ILE A 74 1.74 2.10 -0.81
N SER A 75 1.04 2.95 -0.08
CA SER A 75 0.62 2.71 1.29
C SER A 75 -0.57 1.76 1.37
N ASN A 76 -0.63 0.94 2.41
CA ASN A 76 -1.79 0.10 2.68
C ASN A 76 -3.03 0.98 2.93
N PRO A 77 -4.14 0.82 2.18
CA PRO A 77 -5.32 1.65 2.37
C PRO A 77 -5.88 1.59 3.81
N LYS A 78 -5.72 0.44 4.51
CA LYS A 78 -6.10 0.29 5.91
C LYS A 78 -5.34 1.23 6.85
N ASP A 79 -4.04 1.40 6.63
CA ASP A 79 -3.20 2.27 7.47
C ASP A 79 -3.55 3.75 7.26
N LEU A 80 -4.04 4.09 6.06
CA LEU A 80 -4.45 5.43 5.70
C LEU A 80 -5.80 5.83 6.34
N GLU A 81 -6.63 4.90 6.81
CA GLU A 81 -7.88 5.21 7.49
C GLU A 81 -7.66 6.00 8.79
N ASN A 82 -6.57 5.70 9.49
CA ASN A 82 -6.21 6.35 10.76
C ASN A 82 -5.66 7.78 10.57
N ILE A 83 -5.35 8.18 9.34
CA ILE A 83 -4.85 9.52 9.02
C ILE A 83 -6.05 10.45 8.83
N SER A 84 -6.29 11.31 9.82
CA SER A 84 -7.32 12.34 9.74
C SER A 84 -6.81 13.57 8.99
N ILE A 85 -7.31 13.77 7.77
CA ILE A 85 -7.13 15.00 6.99
C ILE A 85 -8.49 15.49 6.50
N ASN A 86 -8.65 16.81 6.40
CA ASN A 86 -9.85 17.40 5.81
C ASN A 86 -9.96 16.99 4.33
N TYR A 87 -11.18 16.86 3.82
CA TYR A 87 -11.40 16.61 2.40
C TYR A 87 -10.87 17.78 1.56
N ILE A 88 -10.09 17.47 0.53
CA ILE A 88 -9.52 18.48 -0.38
C ILE A 88 -10.08 18.26 -1.79
N PRO A 89 -10.88 19.20 -2.32
CA PRO A 89 -11.40 19.14 -3.68
C PRO A 89 -10.30 19.49 -4.69
N LEU A 90 -9.56 18.48 -5.18
CA LEU A 90 -8.44 18.70 -6.11
C LEU A 90 -8.88 19.18 -7.49
N ASN A 91 -10.16 19.05 -7.84
CA ASN A 91 -10.73 19.61 -9.07
C ASN A 91 -10.56 21.14 -9.15
N ILE A 92 -10.46 21.85 -8.02
CA ILE A 92 -10.18 23.29 -7.99
C ILE A 92 -8.80 23.60 -8.59
N LEU A 93 -7.81 22.71 -8.42
CA LEU A 93 -6.49 22.91 -9.03
C LEU A 93 -6.58 22.85 -10.56
N ASN A 94 -7.53 22.11 -11.13
CA ASN A 94 -7.70 21.99 -12.57
C ASN A 94 -8.34 23.22 -13.23
N SER A 95 -8.92 24.15 -12.47
CA SER A 95 -9.38 25.44 -13.01
C SER A 95 -8.27 26.50 -13.07
N MET A 96 -7.08 26.21 -12.54
CA MET A 96 -5.94 27.15 -12.57
C MET A 96 -5.34 27.22 -13.96
N GLN A 97 -4.71 28.35 -14.30
CA GLN A 97 -3.97 28.47 -15.56
C GLN A 97 -2.60 27.80 -15.47
N LYS A 98 -1.99 27.85 -14.27
CA LYS A 98 -0.66 27.31 -14.00
C LYS A 98 -0.60 26.78 -12.57
N ILE A 99 0.14 25.70 -12.37
CA ILE A 99 0.40 25.13 -11.05
C ILE A 99 1.90 25.07 -10.82
N TYR A 100 2.37 25.63 -9.72
CA TYR A 100 3.73 25.42 -9.25
C TYR A 100 3.76 24.27 -8.28
N LEU A 101 4.58 23.28 -8.57
CA LEU A 101 4.89 22.22 -7.64
C LEU A 101 6.16 22.59 -6.89
N SER A 102 6.01 22.98 -5.64
CA SER A 102 7.08 23.56 -4.84
C SER A 102 7.64 22.58 -3.83
N ILE A 103 8.95 22.33 -3.91
CA ILE A 103 9.66 21.34 -3.09
C ILE A 103 10.97 21.93 -2.53
N ASN A 104 11.62 21.22 -1.60
CA ASN A 104 13.03 21.45 -1.31
C ASN A 104 13.80 20.18 -1.73
N PRO A 105 14.79 20.26 -2.64
CA PRO A 105 15.54 19.10 -3.10
C PRO A 105 16.32 18.37 -1.99
N LYS A 106 16.54 19.00 -0.82
CA LYS A 106 17.18 18.37 0.35
C LYS A 106 16.22 17.47 1.13
N ASP A 107 14.91 17.62 0.94
CA ASP A 107 13.88 16.82 1.60
C ASP A 107 13.68 15.48 0.88
N ARG A 108 13.17 14.49 1.62
CA ARG A 108 12.79 13.16 1.09
C ARG A 108 11.42 13.18 0.42
N ASN A 109 11.25 14.03 -0.60
CA ASN A 109 9.96 14.25 -1.28
C ASN A 109 9.85 13.61 -2.67
N GLN A 110 10.92 13.06 -3.23
CA GLN A 110 10.96 12.56 -4.61
C GLN A 110 9.89 11.50 -4.89
N GLU A 111 9.74 10.52 -4.00
CA GLU A 111 8.74 9.46 -4.12
C GLU A 111 7.32 10.02 -3.99
N ALA A 112 7.06 10.85 -2.99
CA ALA A 112 5.76 11.50 -2.81
C ALA A 112 5.37 12.38 -4.01
N LEU A 113 6.35 13.06 -4.61
CA LEU A 113 6.17 13.83 -5.83
C LEU A 113 5.78 12.94 -7.02
N TYR A 114 6.48 11.81 -7.19
CA TYR A 114 6.15 10.86 -8.25
C TYR A 114 4.73 10.30 -8.08
N GLU A 115 4.35 9.91 -6.86
CA GLU A 115 3.01 9.44 -6.51
C GLU A 115 1.92 10.48 -6.80
N LEU A 116 2.18 11.74 -6.41
CA LEU A 116 1.26 12.85 -6.64
C LEU A 116 1.01 13.03 -8.14
N LYS A 117 2.08 13.10 -8.94
CA LYS A 117 1.99 13.26 -10.40
C LYS A 117 1.30 12.08 -11.08
N ARG A 118 1.51 10.86 -10.59
CA ARG A 118 0.89 9.66 -11.17
C ARG A 118 -0.61 9.61 -10.91
N ASN A 119 -1.02 9.90 -9.68
CA ASN A 119 -2.39 9.60 -9.25
C ASN A 119 -3.36 10.79 -9.34
N ILE A 120 -2.83 12.01 -9.33
CA ILE A 120 -3.61 13.26 -9.40
C ILE A 120 -3.38 13.88 -10.78
N PRO A 121 -4.30 13.66 -11.74
CA PRO A 121 -4.18 14.24 -13.06
C PRO A 121 -4.44 15.75 -12.97
N LEU A 122 -3.38 16.53 -13.19
CA LEU A 122 -3.45 17.98 -13.28
C LEU A 122 -3.47 18.37 -14.77
N SER A 123 -4.55 19.04 -15.19
CA SER A 123 -4.70 19.55 -16.57
C SER A 123 -3.84 20.79 -16.89
N PRO A 124 -3.63 21.75 -15.97
CA PRO A 124 -2.86 22.95 -16.25
C PRO A 124 -1.36 22.69 -16.45
N LEU A 125 -0.63 23.72 -16.92
CA LEU A 125 0.82 23.67 -16.97
C LEU A 125 1.40 23.55 -15.56
N VAL A 126 2.02 22.40 -15.27
CA VAL A 126 2.71 22.15 -13.99
C VAL A 126 4.20 22.47 -14.14
N VAL A 127 4.71 23.38 -13.31
CA VAL A 127 6.13 23.77 -13.28
C VAL A 127 6.72 23.44 -11.92
N THR A 128 7.83 22.70 -11.90
CA THR A 128 8.59 22.46 -10.67
C THR A 128 9.21 23.76 -10.17
N ALA A 129 9.12 24.01 -8.87
CA ALA A 129 9.59 25.17 -8.16
C ALA A 129 10.23 24.76 -6.83
N CYS A 130 10.90 25.69 -6.18
CA CYS A 130 11.35 25.52 -4.80
C CYS A 130 10.62 26.45 -3.83
N TYR A 131 10.35 26.00 -2.61
CA TYR A 131 9.74 26.86 -1.58
C TYR A 131 10.78 27.60 -0.73
N GLU A 132 12.05 27.19 -0.85
CA GLU A 132 13.18 27.75 -0.10
C GLU A 132 14.40 27.78 -1.01
N ASP A 133 15.16 28.89 -0.92
CA ASP A 133 16.37 29.07 -1.71
C ASP A 133 17.51 28.19 -1.21
N ASN A 134 18.20 27.53 -2.14
CA ASN A 134 19.39 26.74 -1.88
C ASN A 134 20.14 26.46 -3.18
N GLU A 135 21.37 25.96 -3.09
CA GLU A 135 22.25 25.69 -4.23
C GLU A 135 21.60 24.79 -5.31
N LEU A 136 20.72 23.86 -4.92
CA LEU A 136 20.03 22.94 -5.83
C LEU A 136 18.78 23.57 -6.49
N CYS A 137 18.42 24.80 -6.12
CA CYS A 137 17.26 25.52 -6.62
C CYS A 137 17.61 26.71 -7.52
N THR A 138 18.89 26.92 -7.85
CA THR A 138 19.38 28.07 -8.62
C THR A 138 18.68 28.26 -9.98
N GLU A 139 18.29 27.17 -10.64
CA GLU A 139 17.60 27.19 -11.95
C GLU A 139 16.07 27.04 -11.84
N LEU A 140 15.54 26.91 -10.62
CA LEU A 140 14.12 26.70 -10.37
C LEU A 140 13.48 27.98 -9.80
N PRO A 141 12.24 28.31 -10.18
CA PRO A 141 11.54 29.44 -9.61
C PRO A 141 11.30 29.21 -8.12
N LEU A 142 11.50 30.26 -7.30
CA LEU A 142 11.10 30.25 -5.90
C LEU A 142 9.61 30.59 -5.79
N LYS A 143 8.80 29.65 -5.30
CA LYS A 143 7.35 29.77 -5.16
C LYS A 143 6.86 29.17 -3.85
N SER A 144 6.16 29.97 -3.06
CA SER A 144 5.54 29.56 -1.80
C SER A 144 4.01 29.65 -1.90
N CYS A 145 3.28 29.30 -0.82
CA CYS A 145 1.84 29.51 -0.79
C CYS A 145 1.42 30.99 -0.87
N GLU A 146 2.31 31.92 -0.56
CA GLU A 146 2.04 33.36 -0.66
C GLU A 146 1.97 33.83 -2.12
N ASP A 147 2.56 33.06 -3.04
CA ASP A 147 2.51 33.30 -4.48
C ASP A 147 1.24 32.77 -5.17
N ALA A 148 0.38 32.07 -4.42
CA ALA A 148 -0.86 31.53 -4.96
C ALA A 148 -1.87 32.67 -5.22
N THR A 149 -2.52 32.62 -6.38
CA THR A 149 -3.50 33.62 -6.82
C THR A 149 -4.71 32.92 -7.45
N ASP A 150 -5.70 33.68 -7.93
CA ASP A 150 -6.89 33.11 -8.60
C ASP A 150 -6.55 32.30 -9.86
N ASN A 151 -5.40 32.57 -10.49
CA ASN A 151 -4.96 31.88 -11.72
C ASN A 151 -3.74 30.97 -11.51
N ILE A 152 -3.08 31.07 -10.36
CA ILE A 152 -1.84 30.35 -10.05
C ILE A 152 -2.09 29.48 -8.81
N GLY A 153 -2.09 28.17 -9.02
CA GLY A 153 -2.08 27.18 -7.95
C GLY A 153 -0.65 26.91 -7.46
N VAL A 154 -0.51 26.57 -6.18
CA VAL A 154 0.76 26.09 -5.61
C VAL A 154 0.50 24.78 -4.89
N ILE A 155 1.31 23.75 -5.15
CA ILE A 155 1.32 22.52 -4.38
C ILE A 155 2.68 22.46 -3.68
N LEU A 156 2.69 22.65 -2.36
CA LEU A 156 3.89 22.68 -1.55
C LEU A 156 4.05 21.34 -0.83
N LEU A 157 5.13 20.60 -1.12
CA LEU A 157 5.50 19.37 -0.40
C LEU A 157 6.70 19.65 0.49
N LYS A 158 6.55 19.48 1.82
CA LYS A 158 7.57 19.84 2.80
C LYS A 158 7.79 18.74 3.84
N GLU A 159 9.03 18.30 4.02
CA GLU A 159 9.36 17.37 5.09
C GLU A 159 9.27 18.08 6.45
N SER A 160 8.59 17.45 7.41
CA SER A 160 8.44 18.02 8.76
C SER A 160 8.01 16.99 9.79
N ASN A 161 8.32 17.25 11.06
CA ASN A 161 7.81 16.45 12.18
C ASN A 161 6.31 16.67 12.43
N LEU A 162 5.74 17.79 11.95
CA LEU A 162 4.33 18.09 12.07
C LEU A 162 3.61 17.61 10.80
N THR A 163 2.56 16.80 10.99
CA THR A 163 1.69 16.37 9.89
C THR A 163 0.63 17.44 9.66
N LYS A 164 0.61 18.02 8.46
CA LYS A 164 -0.35 19.04 8.06
C LYS A 164 -0.70 18.88 6.59
N VAL A 165 -1.99 18.79 6.31
CA VAL A 165 -2.54 18.78 4.95
C VAL A 165 -3.64 19.83 4.91
N GLU A 166 -3.43 20.90 4.15
CA GLU A 166 -4.33 22.05 4.11
C GLU A 166 -4.42 22.59 2.68
N PHE A 167 -5.64 22.95 2.27
CA PHE A 167 -5.86 23.71 1.05
C PHE A 167 -6.41 25.09 1.41
N LYS A 168 -5.64 26.13 1.12
CA LYS A 168 -6.00 27.53 1.43
C LYS A 168 -5.49 28.45 0.34
N ASN A 169 -6.35 29.35 -0.13
CA ASN A 169 -6.03 30.36 -1.15
C ASN A 169 -5.33 29.76 -2.39
N ASN A 170 -5.87 28.68 -2.95
CA ASN A 170 -5.31 27.95 -4.09
C ASN A 170 -3.91 27.33 -3.85
N CYS A 171 -3.45 27.30 -2.60
CA CYS A 171 -2.28 26.55 -2.19
C CYS A 171 -2.66 25.25 -1.48
N LEU A 172 -2.18 24.12 -1.99
CA LEU A 172 -2.20 22.82 -1.33
C LEU A 172 -0.87 22.62 -0.59
N THR A 173 -0.91 22.65 0.74
CA THR A 173 0.24 22.32 1.59
C THR A 173 0.16 20.87 2.04
N ILE A 174 1.18 20.07 1.73
CA ILE A 174 1.36 18.70 2.19
C ILE A 174 2.68 18.65 2.97
N GLN A 175 2.57 18.55 4.28
CA GLN A 175 3.71 18.62 5.19
C GLN A 175 3.68 17.43 6.15
N GLY A 176 4.83 16.77 6.34
CA GLY A 176 4.95 15.66 7.28
C GLY A 176 6.19 14.80 7.04
N LYS A 177 6.39 13.81 7.92
CA LYS A 177 7.52 12.88 7.84
C LYS A 177 7.29 11.78 6.82
N GLU A 178 6.02 11.37 6.65
CA GLU A 178 5.60 10.31 5.74
C GLU A 178 4.81 10.90 4.56
N LEU A 179 5.48 11.72 3.74
CA LEU A 179 4.83 12.45 2.64
C LEU A 179 4.08 11.53 1.66
N VAL A 180 4.64 10.35 1.36
CA VAL A 180 4.00 9.34 0.48
C VAL A 180 2.63 8.92 1.03
N LYS A 181 2.53 8.63 2.33
CA LYS A 181 1.24 8.27 2.97
C LYS A 181 0.23 9.40 2.87
N LEU A 182 0.66 10.65 3.02
CA LEU A 182 -0.23 11.81 2.91
C LEU A 182 -0.74 11.99 1.48
N VAL A 183 0.14 11.84 0.48
CA VAL A 183 -0.24 11.88 -0.93
C VAL A 183 -1.20 10.75 -1.29
N ASP A 184 -0.92 9.53 -0.84
CA ASP A 184 -1.81 8.37 -1.03
C ASP A 184 -3.17 8.61 -0.36
N LYS A 185 -3.19 9.18 0.85
CA LYS A 185 -4.44 9.52 1.56
C LYS A 185 -5.27 10.56 0.80
N ILE A 186 -4.63 11.62 0.32
CA ILE A 186 -5.28 12.65 -0.52
C ILE A 186 -5.84 12.02 -1.79
N THR A 187 -5.09 11.11 -2.40
CA THR A 187 -5.50 10.37 -3.59
C THR A 187 -6.73 9.49 -3.33
N LEU A 188 -6.77 8.78 -2.20
CA LEU A 188 -7.93 7.98 -1.76
C LEU A 188 -9.18 8.81 -1.45
N GLN A 189 -9.06 10.11 -1.22
CA GLN A 189 -10.24 10.97 -1.08
C GLN A 189 -10.92 11.28 -2.42
N GLN A 190 -10.29 10.98 -3.55
CA GLN A 190 -10.78 11.34 -4.90
C GLN A 190 -11.53 10.20 -5.63
N ILE A 191 -11.78 9.07 -4.97
CA ILE A 191 -12.38 7.87 -5.59
C ILE A 191 -13.84 7.63 -5.18
#